data_AF-A0A960ETB7-F1
#
_entry.id   AF-A0A960ETB7-F1
#
_cell.length_a   1.000
_cell.length_b   1.000
_cell.length_c   1.000
_cell.angle_alpha   90.00
_cell.angle_beta   90.00
_cell.angle_gamma   90.00
#
_symmetry.space_group_name_H-M   'P 1'
#
loop_
_entity.id
_entity.type
_entity.pdbx_description
1 polymer ?
#
loop_
_entity_poly.entity_id
_entity_poly.type
_entity_poly.pdbx_seq_one_letter_code
_entity_poly.pdbx_strand_id
1 'polypeptide(L)'
;MAKTATATKQLSKGAKVVARTNLRDVPEGTPGRVQLVNGFAWTRYWVRFDNDVSIGSIDRKVLATADEWKRFKAGEPDVFGDAPVAADGDGGADAAGADGGAAGGGKATPSGTVVPQKLLDRSAAARARLGG
;
A
#
# COMPACT_ATOMS: atom_id res chain seq x y z
N MET A 1 -9.90 -28.97 1.37
CA MET A 1 -10.10 -28.14 2.58
C MET A 1 -9.48 -26.76 2.32
N ALA A 2 -10.28 -25.69 2.25
CA ALA A 2 -9.73 -24.32 2.15
C ALA A 2 -9.29 -23.86 3.55
N LYS A 3 -8.02 -23.48 3.72
CA LYS A 3 -7.51 -23.01 5.01
C LYS A 3 -7.86 -21.54 5.17
N THR A 4 -8.74 -21.19 6.10
CA THR A 4 -8.96 -19.79 6.48
C THR A 4 -7.72 -19.33 7.23
N ALA A 5 -7.14 -18.19 6.86
CA ALA A 5 -6.01 -17.64 7.61
C ALA A 5 -6.51 -17.14 8.96
N THR A 6 -5.97 -17.70 10.03
CA THR A 6 -6.04 -17.14 11.39
C THR A 6 -5.15 -15.88 11.45
N ALA A 7 -5.37 -14.99 12.42
CA ALA A 7 -4.58 -13.77 12.62
C ALA A 7 -3.10 -14.08 12.95
N THR A 8 -2.33 -14.45 11.94
CA THR A 8 -0.89 -14.65 11.98
C THR A 8 -0.19 -13.53 11.21
N LYS A 9 1.02 -13.19 11.66
CA LYS A 9 1.84 -12.15 11.02
C LYS A 9 2.13 -12.47 9.54
N GLN A 10 2.10 -13.75 9.16
CA GLN A 10 2.32 -14.23 7.80
C GLN A 10 1.13 -15.08 7.33
N LEU A 11 0.72 -14.90 6.07
CA LEU A 11 -0.31 -15.71 5.41
C LEU A 11 0.29 -16.97 4.78
N SER A 12 -0.48 -18.07 4.74
CA SER A 12 -0.08 -19.30 4.07
C SER A 12 -0.67 -19.39 2.65
N LYS A 13 -0.06 -20.23 1.80
CA LYS A 13 -0.67 -20.60 0.51
C LYS A 13 -2.07 -21.19 0.74
N GLY A 14 -3.02 -20.83 -0.12
CA GLY A 14 -4.42 -21.24 -0.04
C GLY A 14 -5.26 -20.47 0.98
N ALA A 15 -4.67 -19.53 1.72
CA ALA A 15 -5.38 -18.68 2.66
C ALA A 15 -6.45 -17.84 1.97
N LYS A 16 -7.64 -17.75 2.58
CA LYS A 16 -8.67 -16.78 2.23
C LYS A 16 -8.29 -15.41 2.79
N VAL A 17 -8.36 -14.39 1.93
CA VAL A 17 -8.02 -13.00 2.25
C VAL A 17 -9.04 -12.04 1.63
N VAL A 18 -9.02 -10.80 2.08
CA VAL A 18 -9.84 -9.70 1.58
C VAL A 18 -8.93 -8.50 1.32
N ALA A 19 -9.13 -7.78 0.21
CA ALA A 19 -8.43 -6.54 -0.07
C ALA A 19 -8.81 -5.45 0.94
N ARG A 20 -7.83 -4.89 1.67
CA ARG A 20 -8.06 -3.81 2.65
C ARG A 20 -8.09 -2.41 2.03
N THR A 21 -7.62 -2.28 0.80
CA THR A 21 -7.59 -1.03 0.05
C THR A 21 -7.98 -1.31 -1.39
N ASN A 22 -8.23 -0.25 -2.16
CA ASN A 22 -8.41 -0.36 -3.59
C ASN A 22 -7.06 -0.70 -4.23
N LEU A 23 -6.99 -1.84 -4.90
CA LEU A 23 -5.85 -2.29 -5.68
C LEU A 23 -6.19 -2.15 -7.17
N ARG A 24 -5.18 -2.32 -8.03
CA ARG A 24 -5.35 -2.27 -9.50
C ARG A 24 -6.43 -3.27 -9.94
N ASP A 25 -7.54 -2.74 -10.44
CA ASP A 25 -8.72 -3.50 -10.89
C ASP A 25 -9.40 -4.35 -9.82
N VAL A 26 -9.06 -4.18 -8.54
CA VAL A 26 -9.63 -4.94 -7.41
C VAL A 26 -10.11 -3.95 -6.35
N PRO A 27 -11.43 -3.73 -6.23
CA PRO A 27 -11.99 -2.85 -5.20
C PRO A 27 -11.67 -3.34 -3.78
N GLU A 28 -11.67 -2.40 -2.82
CA GLU A 28 -11.62 -2.71 -1.40
C GLU A 28 -12.75 -3.69 -1.02
N GLY A 29 -12.45 -4.67 -0.17
CA GLY A 29 -13.40 -5.67 0.29
C GLY A 29 -13.54 -6.86 -0.64
N THR A 30 -12.83 -6.87 -1.78
CA THR A 30 -12.88 -8.02 -2.70
C THR A 30 -12.22 -9.24 -2.04
N PRO A 31 -12.94 -10.37 -1.93
CA PRO A 31 -12.38 -11.62 -1.44
C PRO A 31 -11.41 -12.23 -2.44
N GLY A 32 -10.43 -12.97 -1.93
CA GLY A 32 -9.46 -13.67 -2.75
C GLY A 32 -8.74 -14.80 -2.02
N ARG A 33 -7.87 -15.49 -2.75
CA ARG A 33 -7.08 -16.61 -2.27
C ARG A 33 -5.59 -16.44 -2.60
N VAL A 34 -4.75 -16.64 -1.60
CA VAL A 34 -3.29 -16.64 -1.77
C VAL A 34 -2.86 -17.85 -2.60
N GLN A 35 -2.23 -17.61 -3.74
CA GLN A 35 -1.69 -18.66 -4.62
C GLN A 35 -0.21 -18.94 -4.35
N LEU A 36 0.56 -17.89 -4.07
CA LEU A 36 2.00 -17.99 -3.82
C LEU A 36 2.38 -17.05 -2.69
N VAL A 37 3.33 -17.50 -1.87
CA VAL A 37 4.03 -16.71 -0.88
C VAL A 37 5.50 -16.73 -1.29
N ASN A 38 6.06 -15.58 -1.64
CA ASN A 38 7.45 -15.44 -2.06
C ASN A 38 8.23 -14.62 -1.04
N GLY A 39 9.51 -14.95 -0.85
CA GLY A 39 10.47 -14.15 -0.10
C GLY A 39 10.79 -14.68 1.30
N PHE A 40 12.05 -14.47 1.68
CA PHE A 40 12.62 -14.82 2.98
C PHE A 40 12.68 -13.61 3.92
N ALA A 41 13.29 -12.51 3.47
CA ALA A 41 13.37 -11.26 4.25
C ALA A 41 12.17 -10.32 4.00
N TRP A 42 11.65 -10.28 2.76
CA TRP A 42 10.48 -9.50 2.39
C TRP A 42 9.42 -10.42 1.78
N THR A 43 8.36 -10.67 2.54
CA THR A 43 7.29 -11.56 2.07
C THR A 43 6.37 -10.83 1.10
N ARG A 44 6.15 -11.44 -0.06
CA ARG A 44 5.29 -10.96 -1.14
C ARG A 44 4.26 -12.02 -1.49
N TYR A 45 3.02 -11.58 -1.66
CA TYR A 45 1.89 -12.47 -1.91
C TYR A 45 1.43 -12.34 -3.35
N TRP A 46 1.08 -13.47 -3.94
CA TRP A 46 0.26 -13.50 -5.15
C TRP A 46 -1.13 -13.97 -4.75
N VAL A 47 -2.12 -13.17 -5.09
CA VAL A 47 -3.52 -13.41 -4.73
C VAL A 47 -4.36 -13.41 -5.99
N ARG A 48 -5.16 -14.45 -6.16
CA ARG A 48 -6.26 -14.47 -7.12
C ARG A 48 -7.51 -14.00 -6.40
N PHE A 49 -8.10 -12.91 -6.86
CA PHE A 49 -9.34 -12.38 -6.34
C PHE A 49 -10.54 -12.99 -7.08
N ASP A 50 -11.71 -12.91 -6.46
CA ASP A 50 -12.95 -13.50 -6.99
C ASP A 50 -13.51 -12.72 -8.19
N ASN A 51 -12.96 -11.53 -8.50
CA ASN A 51 -13.24 -10.77 -9.72
C ASN A 51 -12.36 -11.19 -10.91
N ASP A 52 -11.82 -12.42 -10.86
CA ASP A 52 -10.92 -13.00 -11.85
C ASP A 52 -9.55 -12.29 -12.04
N VAL A 53 -9.26 -11.24 -11.27
CA VAL A 53 -7.96 -10.55 -11.32
C VAL A 53 -6.94 -11.25 -10.41
N SER A 54 -5.74 -11.47 -10.94
CA SER A 54 -4.58 -11.91 -10.16
C SER A 54 -3.59 -10.77 -10.00
N ILE A 55 -3.25 -10.46 -8.75
CA ILE A 55 -2.21 -9.46 -8.46
C ILE A 55 -1.05 -10.16 -7.75
N GLY A 56 0.16 -9.90 -8.24
CA GLY A 56 1.41 -10.36 -7.66
C GLY A 56 2.06 -9.29 -6.78
N SER A 57 3.11 -9.67 -6.06
CA SER A 57 3.98 -8.77 -5.29
C SER A 57 3.26 -7.92 -4.21
N ILE A 58 2.13 -8.41 -3.71
CA ILE A 58 1.32 -7.72 -2.71
C ILE A 58 1.96 -7.82 -1.32
N ASP A 59 1.92 -6.73 -0.55
CA ASP A 59 2.37 -6.71 0.85
C ASP A 59 1.30 -7.25 1.83
N ARG A 60 1.70 -7.72 3.00
CA ARG A 60 0.77 -8.19 4.04
C ARG A 60 -0.21 -7.10 4.49
N LYS A 61 0.22 -5.83 4.50
CA LYS A 61 -0.53 -4.68 5.02
C LYS A 61 -1.82 -4.38 4.25
N VAL A 62 -1.87 -4.71 2.96
CA VAL A 62 -3.05 -4.43 2.12
C VAL A 62 -4.01 -5.63 2.02
N LEU A 63 -3.70 -6.74 2.71
CA LEU A 63 -4.53 -7.93 2.76
C LEU A 63 -5.01 -8.17 4.19
N ALA A 64 -6.30 -8.45 4.38
CA ALA A 64 -6.86 -8.87 5.66
C ALA A 64 -7.30 -10.33 5.60
N THR A 65 -7.20 -11.03 6.73
CA THR A 65 -7.98 -12.26 6.94
C THR A 65 -9.47 -11.92 7.16
N ALA A 66 -10.34 -12.92 7.13
CA ALA A 66 -11.78 -12.70 7.37
C ALA A 66 -12.07 -12.05 8.74
N ASP A 67 -11.29 -12.39 9.76
CA ASP A 67 -11.44 -11.82 11.10
C ASP A 67 -10.84 -10.41 11.20
N GLU A 68 -9.69 -10.18 10.57
CA GLU A 68 -9.07 -8.84 10.47
C GLU A 68 -9.96 -7.88 9.69
N TRP A 69 -10.66 -8.37 8.65
CA TRP A 69 -11.57 -7.56 7.86
C TRP A 69 -12.76 -7.05 8.68
N LYS A 70 -13.32 -7.90 9.54
CA LYS A 70 -14.39 -7.50 10.47
C LYS A 70 -13.92 -6.42 11.43
N ARG A 71 -12.72 -6.57 12.00
CA ARG A 71 -12.10 -5.57 12.89
C ARG A 71 -11.81 -4.25 12.18
N PHE A 72 -11.30 -4.33 10.95
CA PHE A 72 -11.05 -3.17 10.11
C PHE A 72 -12.35 -2.38 9.84
N LYS A 73 -13.46 -3.06 9.54
CA LYS A 73 -14.77 -2.42 9.40
C LYS A 73 -15.35 -1.89 10.71
N ALA A 74 -14.99 -2.48 11.85
CA ALA A 74 -15.36 -1.96 13.17
C ALA A 74 -14.56 -0.71 13.58
N GLY A 75 -13.58 -0.29 12.76
CA GLY A 75 -12.73 0.87 13.05
C GLY A 75 -11.68 0.60 14.13
N GLU A 76 -11.40 -0.67 14.42
CA GLU A 76 -10.33 -1.03 15.36
C GLU A 76 -8.95 -0.67 14.77
N PRO A 77 -8.00 -0.24 15.61
CA PRO A 77 -6.68 0.15 15.15
C PRO A 77 -5.98 -1.03 14.45
N ASP A 78 -5.43 -0.75 13.27
CA ASP A 78 -4.73 -1.74 12.48
C ASP A 78 -3.47 -2.21 13.22
N VAL A 79 -3.40 -3.51 13.49
CA VAL A 79 -2.26 -4.18 14.13
C VAL A 79 -0.95 -4.04 13.33
N PHE A 80 -1.00 -3.62 12.06
CA PHE A 80 0.17 -3.49 11.20
C PHE A 80 0.80 -2.09 11.14
N GLY A 81 0.19 -1.06 11.75
CA GLY A 81 0.77 0.28 11.92
C GLY A 81 0.93 1.12 10.65
N ASP A 82 0.65 2.42 10.81
CA ASP A 82 0.52 3.45 9.77
C ASP A 82 1.73 3.57 8.82
N ALA A 83 1.49 3.34 7.53
CA ALA A 83 2.15 4.04 6.43
C ALA A 83 1.31 3.78 5.15
N PRO A 84 0.78 4.82 4.49
CA PRO A 84 0.09 4.66 3.23
C PRO A 84 1.11 4.18 2.20
N VAL A 85 1.02 2.91 1.81
CA VAL A 85 1.70 2.44 0.59
C VAL A 85 0.93 3.05 -0.57
N ALA A 86 1.53 4.08 -1.16
CA ALA A 86 1.03 4.67 -2.39
C ALA A 86 0.76 3.54 -3.39
N ALA A 87 -0.42 3.58 -4.01
CA ALA A 87 -0.73 2.67 -5.09
C ALA A 87 0.36 2.82 -6.16
N ASP A 88 1.26 1.84 -6.27
CA ASP A 88 2.15 1.70 -7.41
C ASP A 88 1.29 1.29 -8.60
N GLY A 89 0.65 2.29 -9.20
CA GLY A 89 -0.03 2.19 -10.48
C GLY A 89 1.00 2.11 -11.58
N ASP A 90 1.47 0.91 -11.89
CA ASP A 90 2.06 0.64 -13.20
C ASP A 90 0.92 0.43 -14.21
N GLY A 91 0.60 1.52 -14.90
CA GLY A 91 -0.44 1.61 -15.89
C GLY A 91 -0.28 2.94 -16.61
N GLY A 92 0.62 2.97 -17.60
CA GLY A 92 0.82 4.13 -18.44
C GLY A 92 -0.47 4.55 -19.14
N ALA A 93 -0.80 5.83 -19.05
CA ALA A 93 -1.50 6.59 -20.06
C ALA A 93 -1.30 8.09 -19.80
N ASP A 94 -0.88 8.79 -20.84
CA ASP A 94 -0.67 10.22 -20.92
C ASP A 94 -1.91 11.07 -20.61
N ALA A 95 -1.59 12.33 -20.28
CA ALA A 95 -2.33 13.56 -20.58
C ALA A 95 -3.07 14.29 -19.43
N ALA A 96 -2.60 15.54 -19.27
CA ALA A 96 -3.35 16.78 -19.07
C ALA A 96 -3.97 17.05 -17.68
N GLY A 97 -3.20 17.82 -16.87
CA GLY A 97 -3.47 19.24 -16.64
C GLY A 97 -4.68 19.68 -15.80
N ALA A 98 -4.37 20.59 -14.86
CA ALA A 98 -5.22 21.54 -14.12
C ALA A 98 -6.01 21.00 -12.92
N ASP A 99 -6.25 21.74 -11.82
CA ASP A 99 -5.67 22.92 -11.17
C ASP A 99 -6.38 23.03 -9.79
N GLY A 100 -5.79 23.73 -8.82
CA GLY A 100 -6.44 24.23 -7.59
C GLY A 100 -6.19 23.37 -6.33
N GLY A 101 -5.66 23.87 -5.22
CA GLY A 101 -5.26 25.19 -4.71
C GLY A 101 -4.95 24.98 -3.22
N ALA A 102 -3.74 25.25 -2.74
CA ALA A 102 -3.29 26.49 -2.09
C ALA A 102 -3.26 26.40 -0.54
N ALA A 103 -2.05 26.23 0.02
CA ALA A 103 -1.61 26.83 1.28
C ALA A 103 -0.06 26.80 1.32
N GLY A 104 0.55 27.98 1.40
CA GLY A 104 1.93 28.26 1.02
C GLY A 104 3.03 27.71 1.92
N GLY A 105 4.21 27.55 1.31
CA GLY A 105 5.45 27.18 1.98
C GLY A 105 6.21 26.12 1.18
N GLY A 106 6.82 26.50 0.05
CA GLY A 106 7.66 25.61 -0.74
C GLY A 106 8.62 26.38 -1.65
N LYS A 107 9.75 25.76 -2.02
CA LYS A 107 10.74 26.32 -2.94
C LYS A 107 10.53 25.74 -4.34
N ALA A 108 10.39 26.59 -5.35
CA ALA A 108 10.36 26.16 -6.74
C ALA A 108 11.75 25.71 -7.21
N THR A 109 11.79 24.62 -7.98
CA THR A 109 12.97 24.17 -8.72
C THR A 109 12.99 24.80 -10.12
N PRO A 110 14.15 24.86 -10.80
CA PRO A 110 14.23 25.35 -12.19
C PRO A 110 13.34 24.58 -13.18
N SER A 111 12.97 23.33 -12.84
CA SER A 111 12.07 22.48 -13.63
C SER A 111 10.58 22.79 -13.40
N GLY A 112 10.25 23.83 -12.63
CA GLY A 112 8.87 24.25 -12.36
C GLY A 112 8.15 23.48 -11.25
N THR A 113 8.79 22.48 -10.64
CA THR A 113 8.22 21.72 -9.52
C THR A 113 8.37 22.48 -8.21
N VAL A 114 7.30 22.59 -7.42
CA VAL A 114 7.33 23.23 -6.09
C VAL A 114 7.60 22.17 -5.03
N VAL A 115 8.72 22.31 -4.31
CA VAL A 115 9.09 21.43 -3.21
C VAL A 115 8.58 22.01 -1.89
N PRO A 116 7.73 21.30 -1.13
CA PRO A 116 7.24 21.75 0.18
C PRO A 116 8.37 21.99 1.20
N GLN A 117 8.26 23.04 2.03
CA GLN A 117 9.29 23.44 2.99
C GLN A 117 9.70 22.34 3.96
N LYS A 118 8.74 21.55 4.45
CA LYS A 118 9.00 20.39 5.33
C LYS A 118 10.04 19.41 4.77
N LEU A 119 10.14 19.28 3.44
CA LEU A 119 11.11 18.38 2.79
C LEU A 119 12.51 19.01 2.74
N LEU A 120 12.59 20.33 2.63
CA LEU A 120 13.84 21.09 2.67
C LEU A 120 14.45 21.01 4.07
N ASP A 121 13.65 21.20 5.11
CA ASP A 121 14.09 21.09 6.50
C ASP A 121 14.61 19.69 6.84
N ARG A 122 13.88 18.65 6.40
CA ARG A 122 14.28 17.25 6.60
C ARG A 122 15.60 16.93 5.90
N SER A 123 15.78 17.42 4.67
CA SER A 123 17.01 17.17 3.89
C SER A 123 18.20 17.97 4.41
N ALA A 124 18.00 19.19 4.93
CA ALA A 124 19.03 19.93 5.65
C ALA A 124 19.49 19.20 6.92
N ALA A 125 18.55 18.71 7.74
CA ALA A 125 18.86 17.93 8.93
C ALA A 125 19.57 16.60 8.62
N ALA A 126 19.27 15.96 7.49
CA ALA A 126 19.98 14.76 7.04
C ALA A 126 21.42 15.07 6.65
N ARG A 127 21.66 16.16 5.92
CA ARG A 127 23.02 16.59 5.54
C ARG A 127 23.85 16.98 6.75
N ALA A 128 23.27 17.65 7.74
CA ALA A 128 23.96 17.99 8.99
C ALA A 128 24.44 16.74 9.76
N ARG A 129 23.74 15.61 9.65
CA ARG A 129 24.16 14.33 10.27
C ARG A 129 25.26 13.61 9.49
N LEU A 130 25.37 13.86 8.19
CA LEU A 130 26.32 13.20 7.29
C LEU A 130 27.62 13.99 7.07
N GLY A 131 27.60 15.30 7.37
CA GLY A 131 28.75 16.20 7.25
C GLY A 131 29.37 16.61 8.58
N GLY A 132 29.12 15.83 9.65
CA GLY A 132 29.79 15.96 10.95
C GLY A 132 30.91 14.93 11.10
#